data_AF-A0A7J9J3U1-F1
#
_entry.id   AF-A0A7J9J3U1-F1
#
_cell.length_a   1.000
_cell.length_b   1.000
_cell.length_c   1.000
_cell.angle_alpha   90.00
_cell.angle_beta   90.00
_cell.angle_gamma   90.00
#
_symmetry.space_group_name_H-M   'P 1'
#
loop_
_entity.id
_entity.type
_entity.pdbx_description
1 polymer ?
#
loop_
_entity_poly.entity_id
_entity_poly.type
_entity_poly.pdbx_seq_one_letter_code
_entity_poly.pdbx_strand_id
1 'polypeptide(L)'
;NFTILLFHYDGQTTEWDEFEWSKQAIHVSVRRQTKWWYAKRFLHPDIVAPYDYIFIWDEDLGVEHFNAEEYIKLVRKHGLEISQPGLEPNKGLTWQMTKRRGDREVHKETEEKPGWCNHPHVPPCAAFVEIMAPVFSRDAWRCVWHMIQNDLVHGWGLDFALRKCVEPAHEKIGVVDAQWIVHQSVPSLGNQV
;
A
#
# COMPACT_ATOMS: atom_id res chain seq x y z
N ASN A 1 -4.05 12.43 -13.07
CA ASN A 1 -3.41 13.55 -12.32
C ASN A 1 -3.18 13.09 -10.90
N PHE A 2 -1.92 13.06 -10.45
CA PHE A 2 -1.50 12.55 -9.15
C PHE A 2 -0.70 13.61 -8.40
N THR A 3 -0.84 13.64 -7.08
CA THR A 3 0.03 14.43 -6.20
C THR A 3 0.95 13.47 -5.47
N ILE A 4 2.25 13.77 -5.46
CA ILE A 4 3.27 12.95 -4.79
C ILE A 4 3.62 13.61 -3.46
N LEU A 5 3.56 12.84 -2.38
CA LEU A 5 4.09 13.21 -1.07
C LEU A 5 5.29 12.30 -0.75
N LEU A 6 6.43 12.90 -0.43
CA LEU A 6 7.63 12.20 -0.03
C LEU A 6 7.84 12.35 1.48
N PHE A 7 7.92 11.23 2.19
CA PHE A 7 8.23 11.17 3.62
C PHE A 7 9.74 10.94 3.82
N HIS A 8 10.43 11.92 4.39
CA HIS A 8 11.88 11.90 4.55
C HIS A 8 12.25 11.49 5.98
N TYR A 9 12.67 10.25 6.15
CA TYR A 9 12.99 9.68 7.46
C TYR A 9 14.33 10.17 8.04
N ASP A 10 15.25 10.64 7.20
CA ASP A 10 16.62 11.05 7.52
C ASP A 10 16.80 12.58 7.61
N GLY A 11 15.85 13.33 7.06
CA GLY A 11 15.91 14.78 6.96
C GLY A 11 16.74 15.31 5.79
N GLN A 12 17.10 14.47 4.82
CA GLN A 12 17.91 14.85 3.65
C GLN A 12 17.03 15.20 2.46
N THR A 13 16.26 16.27 2.58
CA THR A 13 15.32 16.69 1.52
C THR A 13 16.01 17.19 0.25
N THR A 14 17.18 17.82 0.37
CA THR A 14 17.93 18.44 -0.74
C THR A 14 18.55 17.43 -1.70
N GLU A 15 18.81 16.20 -1.27
CA GLU A 15 19.34 15.14 -2.15
C GLU A 15 18.36 14.82 -3.30
N TRP A 16 17.07 15.11 -3.11
CA TRP A 16 16.05 14.90 -4.13
C TRP A 16 16.00 16.01 -5.18
N ASP A 17 16.69 17.16 -4.98
CA ASP A 17 16.67 18.29 -5.90
C ASP A 17 17.29 17.96 -7.28
N GLU A 18 18.06 16.87 -7.36
CA GLU A 18 18.59 16.34 -8.62
C GLU A 18 17.49 15.85 -9.58
N PHE A 19 16.32 15.50 -9.05
CA PHE A 19 15.20 14.99 -9.83
C PHE A 19 14.19 16.10 -10.12
N GLU A 20 14.03 16.49 -11.40
CA GLU A 20 13.09 17.57 -11.77
C GLU A 20 11.64 17.31 -11.35
N TRP A 21 11.21 16.05 -11.31
CA TRP A 21 9.86 15.70 -10.87
C TRP A 21 9.65 15.91 -9.37
N SER A 22 10.71 15.78 -8.54
CA SER A 22 10.60 15.90 -7.08
C SER A 22 10.26 17.34 -6.67
N LYS A 23 10.70 18.33 -7.46
CA LYS A 23 10.38 19.75 -7.27
C LYS A 23 8.88 20.06 -7.32
N GLN A 24 8.09 19.16 -7.88
CA GLN A 24 6.62 19.26 -7.92
C GLN A 24 5.94 18.44 -6.80
N ALA A 25 6.70 17.59 -6.10
CA ALA A 25 6.22 16.81 -4.97
C ALA A 25 6.17 17.65 -3.69
N ILE A 26 5.39 17.19 -2.72
CA ILE A 26 5.35 17.76 -1.38
C ILE A 26 6.30 16.95 -0.49
N HIS A 27 7.31 17.61 0.07
CA HIS A 27 8.30 16.99 0.94
C HIS A 27 7.92 17.21 2.40
N VAL A 28 7.84 16.13 3.18
CA VAL A 28 7.61 16.19 4.62
C VAL A 28 8.74 15.47 5.34
N SER A 29 9.42 16.18 6.23
CA SER A 29 10.66 15.71 6.86
C SER A 29 10.59 15.81 8.38
N VAL A 30 10.54 14.66 9.04
CA VAL A 30 10.64 14.46 10.49
C VAL A 30 11.50 13.23 10.74
N ARG A 31 12.65 13.44 11.39
CA ARG A 31 13.61 12.36 11.63
C ARG A 31 13.03 11.26 12.52
N ARG A 32 13.46 10.02 12.25
CA ARG A 32 13.20 8.83 13.09
C ARG A 32 11.70 8.54 13.30
N GLN A 33 10.89 8.80 12.29
CA GLN A 33 9.47 8.42 12.27
C GLN A 33 9.24 7.28 11.28
N THR A 34 8.07 6.66 11.32
CA THR A 34 7.72 5.56 10.41
C THR A 34 6.64 5.98 9.41
N LYS A 35 6.49 5.23 8.31
CA LYS A 35 5.51 5.51 7.25
C LYS A 35 4.11 5.83 7.80
N TRP A 36 3.63 4.99 8.72
CA TRP A 36 2.30 5.13 9.31
C TRP A 36 2.19 6.32 10.27
N TRP A 37 3.29 6.72 10.92
CA TRP A 37 3.34 7.95 11.72
C TRP A 37 3.10 9.18 10.85
N TYR A 38 3.70 9.23 9.66
CA TYR A 38 3.47 10.29 8.67
C TYR A 38 2.05 10.25 8.13
N ALA A 39 1.59 9.08 7.68
CA ALA A 39 0.25 8.92 7.14
C ALA A 39 -0.82 9.37 8.15
N LYS A 40 -0.66 9.04 9.44
CA LYS A 40 -1.57 9.48 10.49
C LYS A 40 -1.64 11.01 10.64
N ARG A 41 -0.53 11.73 10.43
CA ARG A 41 -0.42 13.17 10.69
C ARG A 41 -0.70 14.04 9.47
N PHE A 42 -0.32 13.59 8.28
CA PHE A 42 -0.36 14.40 7.07
C PHE A 42 -1.45 13.99 6.08
N LEU A 43 -2.06 12.81 6.27
CA LEU A 43 -3.10 12.28 5.38
C LEU A 43 -4.45 12.16 6.11
N HIS A 44 -4.81 13.16 6.92
CA HIS A 44 -6.14 13.22 7.55
C HIS A 44 -7.23 13.14 6.48
N PRO A 45 -8.35 12.41 6.70
CA PRO A 45 -9.38 12.21 5.68
C PRO A 45 -9.91 13.50 5.05
N ASP A 46 -10.03 14.56 5.84
CA ASP A 46 -10.51 15.86 5.34
C ASP A 46 -9.45 16.63 4.54
N ILE A 47 -8.15 16.34 4.73
CA ILE A 47 -7.05 16.91 3.93
C ILE A 47 -7.00 16.22 2.55
N VAL A 48 -7.14 14.90 2.53
CA VAL A 48 -7.07 14.10 1.29
C VAL A 48 -8.44 13.91 0.62
N ALA A 49 -9.49 14.56 1.13
CA ALA A 49 -10.84 14.50 0.58
C ALA A 49 -10.95 14.85 -0.92
N PRO A 50 -10.08 15.68 -1.54
CA PRO A 50 -10.11 15.90 -2.98
C PRO A 50 -9.68 14.71 -3.84
N TYR A 51 -9.05 13.68 -3.26
CA TYR A 51 -8.49 12.53 -3.99
C TYR A 51 -9.43 11.32 -3.91
N ASP A 52 -9.62 10.63 -5.04
CA ASP A 52 -10.43 9.39 -5.09
C ASP A 52 -9.72 8.20 -4.46
N TYR A 53 -8.39 8.16 -4.58
CA TYR A 53 -7.55 7.05 -4.13
C TYR A 53 -6.29 7.56 -3.45
N ILE A 54 -5.86 6.84 -2.43
CA ILE A 54 -4.72 7.16 -1.58
C ILE A 54 -3.74 5.99 -1.64
N PHE A 55 -2.53 6.24 -2.11
CA PHE A 55 -1.43 5.28 -2.19
C PHE A 55 -0.51 5.47 -0.98
N ILE A 56 -0.22 4.41 -0.21
CA ILE A 56 0.66 4.46 0.96
C ILE A 56 1.79 3.45 0.82
N TRP A 57 2.82 3.79 0.05
CA TRP A 57 3.82 2.84 -0.41
C TRP A 57 5.14 2.95 0.37
N ASP A 58 5.82 1.82 0.54
CA ASP A 58 7.22 1.77 0.99
C ASP A 58 8.17 2.30 -0.09
N GLU A 59 9.34 2.77 0.32
CA GLU A 59 10.33 3.41 -0.55
C GLU A 59 11.15 2.45 -1.42
N ASP A 60 11.15 1.14 -1.13
CA ASP A 60 11.99 0.14 -1.78
C ASP A 60 11.24 -0.68 -2.83
N LEU A 61 10.30 -0.04 -3.53
CA LEU A 61 9.46 -0.64 -4.57
C LEU A 61 9.92 -0.23 -5.98
N GLY A 62 10.27 -1.23 -6.79
CA GLY A 62 10.47 -1.08 -8.23
C GLY A 62 9.13 -1.00 -8.97
N VAL A 63 8.97 0.04 -9.80
CA VAL A 63 7.72 0.40 -10.48
C VAL A 63 7.82 0.34 -12.01
N GLU A 64 8.82 -0.34 -12.55
CA GLU A 64 9.10 -0.44 -13.99
C GLU A 64 7.95 -1.07 -14.79
N HIS A 65 7.11 -1.86 -14.10
CA HIS A 65 5.97 -2.56 -14.68
C HIS A 65 4.62 -2.02 -14.20
N PHE A 66 4.62 -0.84 -13.58
CA PHE A 66 3.45 -0.25 -12.96
C PHE A 66 3.08 1.07 -13.63
N ASN A 67 1.80 1.19 -14.00
CA ASN A 67 1.18 2.43 -14.44
C ASN A 67 -0.01 2.76 -13.56
N ALA A 68 0.06 3.89 -12.85
CA ALA A 68 -0.97 4.28 -11.88
C ALA A 68 -2.34 4.51 -12.52
N GLU A 69 -2.41 5.01 -13.76
CA GLU A 69 -3.69 5.25 -14.43
C GLU A 69 -4.35 3.94 -14.87
N GLU A 70 -3.59 3.01 -15.44
CA GLU A 70 -4.09 1.68 -15.79
C GLU A 70 -4.49 0.87 -14.55
N TYR A 71 -3.71 0.97 -13.47
CA TYR A 71 -4.05 0.38 -12.18
C TYR A 71 -5.40 0.87 -11.68
N ILE A 72 -5.61 2.19 -11.65
CA ILE A 72 -6.87 2.76 -11.15
C ILE A 72 -8.06 2.43 -12.06
N LYS A 73 -7.86 2.27 -13.37
CA LYS A 73 -8.90 1.75 -14.27
C LYS A 73 -9.34 0.34 -13.86
N LEU A 74 -8.40 -0.54 -13.53
CA LEU A 74 -8.70 -1.90 -13.07
C LEU A 74 -9.35 -1.93 -11.69
N VAL A 75 -8.86 -1.12 -10.75
CA VAL A 75 -9.48 -0.94 -9.42
C VAL A 75 -10.95 -0.56 -9.55
N ARG A 76 -11.26 0.44 -10.38
CA ARG A 76 -12.64 0.87 -10.66
C ARG A 76 -13.45 -0.22 -11.36
N LYS A 77 -12.89 -0.85 -12.39
CA LYS A 77 -13.54 -1.94 -13.16
C LYS A 77 -13.97 -3.10 -12.26
N HIS A 78 -13.15 -3.45 -11.27
CA HIS A 78 -13.36 -4.61 -10.40
C HIS A 78 -13.98 -4.28 -9.04
N GLY A 79 -14.35 -3.01 -8.81
CA GLY A 79 -15.00 -2.54 -7.59
C GLY A 79 -14.13 -2.70 -6.34
N LEU A 80 -12.81 -2.53 -6.47
CA LEU A 80 -11.89 -2.66 -5.35
C LEU A 80 -11.85 -1.35 -4.53
N GLU A 81 -12.05 -1.47 -3.23
CA GLU A 81 -11.99 -0.37 -2.26
C GLU A 81 -10.64 -0.34 -1.53
N ILE A 82 -10.02 -1.50 -1.33
CA ILE A 82 -8.65 -1.63 -0.83
C ILE A 82 -7.92 -2.58 -1.77
N SER A 83 -6.76 -2.18 -2.25
CA SER A 83 -6.05 -2.96 -3.25
C SER A 83 -4.55 -2.83 -3.12
N GLN A 84 -3.81 -3.67 -3.80
CA GLN A 84 -2.39 -3.44 -4.06
C GLN A 84 -2.02 -3.98 -5.46
N PRO A 85 -0.89 -3.54 -6.03
CA PRO A 85 -0.29 -4.21 -7.18
C PRO A 85 0.13 -5.65 -6.85
N GLY A 86 0.17 -6.52 -7.85
CA GLY A 86 0.79 -7.83 -7.71
C GLY A 86 2.28 -7.69 -7.38
N LEU A 87 2.81 -8.58 -6.53
CA LEU A 87 4.23 -8.66 -6.25
C LEU A 87 4.90 -9.71 -7.13
N GLU A 88 5.97 -9.32 -7.80
CA GLU A 88 6.82 -10.23 -8.56
C GLU A 88 7.51 -11.23 -7.60
N PRO A 89 7.39 -12.56 -7.81
CA PRO A 89 7.82 -13.58 -6.84
C PRO A 89 9.33 -13.82 -6.75
N ASN A 90 10.16 -13.06 -7.47
CA ASN A 90 11.58 -13.37 -7.69
C ASN A 90 12.46 -13.37 -6.43
N LYS A 91 12.05 -12.69 -5.34
CA LYS A 91 12.81 -12.60 -4.08
C LYS A 91 12.14 -13.29 -2.89
N GLY A 92 11.16 -14.15 -3.15
CA GLY A 92 10.35 -14.77 -2.10
C GLY A 92 9.28 -13.82 -1.56
N LEU A 93 8.19 -14.39 -1.05
CA LEU A 93 7.03 -13.64 -0.57
C LEU A 93 6.54 -14.24 0.75
N THR A 94 6.13 -13.37 1.67
CA THR A 94 5.55 -13.78 2.95
C THR A 94 4.17 -14.43 2.75
N TRP A 95 3.32 -13.74 1.98
CA TRP A 95 1.92 -14.07 1.73
C TRP A 95 1.71 -14.50 0.27
N GLN A 96 1.08 -15.64 0.04
CA GLN A 96 0.67 -16.04 -1.33
C GLN A 96 -0.37 -15.08 -1.91
N MET A 97 -1.13 -14.39 -1.06
CA MET A 97 -2.15 -13.44 -1.48
C MET A 97 -1.55 -12.24 -2.22
N THR A 98 -0.32 -11.82 -1.91
CA THR A 98 0.31 -10.66 -2.57
C THR A 98 1.02 -11.03 -3.87
N LYS A 99 1.25 -12.33 -4.10
CA LYS A 99 1.96 -12.84 -5.27
C LYS A 99 1.16 -12.53 -6.54
N ARG A 100 1.82 -11.98 -7.55
CA ARG A 100 1.24 -11.77 -8.88
C ARG A 100 0.77 -13.07 -9.54
N ARG A 101 -0.36 -13.03 -10.25
CA ARG A 101 -0.90 -14.10 -11.11
C ARG A 101 -0.85 -13.67 -12.58
N GLY A 102 -0.08 -14.37 -13.41
CA GLY A 102 0.15 -13.97 -14.81
C GLY A 102 -1.03 -14.22 -15.77
N ASP A 103 -2.09 -14.89 -15.32
CA ASP A 103 -3.21 -15.39 -16.13
C ASP A 103 -4.50 -14.57 -16.00
N ARG A 104 -4.49 -13.49 -15.20
CA ARG A 104 -5.68 -12.70 -14.86
C ARG A 104 -5.36 -11.24 -14.59
N GLU A 105 -6.39 -10.40 -14.57
CA GLU A 105 -6.23 -8.97 -14.25
C GLU A 105 -6.14 -8.70 -12.76
N VAL A 106 -6.94 -9.43 -11.96
CA VAL A 106 -7.04 -9.28 -10.50
C VAL A 106 -7.29 -10.65 -9.86
N HIS A 107 -6.94 -10.78 -8.58
CA HIS A 107 -7.45 -11.83 -7.71
C HIS A 107 -7.81 -11.30 -6.32
N LYS A 108 -8.76 -11.97 -5.68
CA LYS A 108 -9.32 -11.60 -4.37
C LYS A 108 -9.16 -12.70 -3.31
N GLU A 109 -8.66 -13.85 -3.75
CA GLU A 109 -8.42 -15.03 -2.94
C GLU A 109 -7.17 -15.77 -3.42
N THR A 110 -6.60 -16.58 -2.52
CA THR A 110 -5.46 -17.44 -2.79
C THR A 110 -5.53 -18.73 -1.99
N GLU A 111 -4.81 -19.73 -2.45
CA GLU A 111 -4.38 -20.83 -1.59
C GLU A 111 -3.10 -20.41 -0.85
N GLU A 112 -3.13 -20.46 0.48
CA GLU A 112 -1.96 -20.21 1.32
C GLU A 112 -1.27 -21.50 1.74
N LYS A 113 -0.14 -21.34 2.42
CA LYS A 113 0.58 -22.45 3.08
C LYS A 113 -0.36 -23.25 3.99
N PRO A 114 -0.19 -24.58 4.11
CA PRO A 114 -1.03 -25.41 4.97
C PRO A 114 -1.16 -24.86 6.39
N GLY A 115 -2.41 -24.69 6.86
CA GLY A 115 -2.71 -24.17 8.20
C GLY A 115 -2.71 -22.65 8.36
N TRP A 116 -2.47 -21.87 7.30
CA TRP A 116 -2.48 -20.40 7.36
C TRP A 116 -3.87 -19.81 7.09
N CYS A 117 -4.72 -20.50 6.32
CA CYS A 117 -6.12 -20.14 6.14
C CYS A 117 -6.98 -20.73 7.27
N ASN A 118 -7.50 -19.87 8.15
CA ASN A 118 -8.54 -20.30 9.09
C ASN A 118 -9.93 -20.38 8.43
N HIS A 119 -10.20 -19.52 7.43
CA HIS A 119 -11.45 -19.48 6.68
C HIS A 119 -11.15 -18.93 5.26
N PRO A 120 -11.85 -19.34 4.19
CA PRO A 120 -11.54 -18.92 2.82
C PRO A 120 -11.69 -17.41 2.60
N HIS A 121 -12.74 -16.79 3.15
CA HIS A 121 -13.05 -15.37 2.93
C HIS A 121 -12.42 -14.40 3.94
N VAL A 122 -11.36 -14.80 4.62
CA VAL A 122 -10.68 -13.97 5.62
C VAL A 122 -9.18 -13.94 5.39
N PRO A 123 -8.48 -12.91 5.91
CA PRO A 123 -7.04 -12.88 5.87
C PRO A 123 -6.38 -14.12 6.49
N PRO A 124 -5.27 -14.59 5.93
CA PRO A 124 -4.55 -14.01 4.78
C PRO A 124 -5.09 -14.44 3.40
N CYS A 125 -6.07 -15.35 3.34
CA CYS A 125 -6.42 -16.06 2.10
C CYS A 125 -7.41 -15.34 1.21
N ALA A 126 -8.12 -14.35 1.75
CA ALA A 126 -8.88 -13.35 1.03
C ALA A 126 -8.96 -12.09 1.89
N ALA A 127 -9.57 -11.02 1.36
CA ALA A 127 -9.77 -9.78 2.12
C ALA A 127 -8.47 -9.17 2.70
N PHE A 128 -7.34 -9.39 2.03
CA PHE A 128 -6.01 -9.06 2.52
C PHE A 128 -5.17 -8.38 1.44
N VAL A 129 -4.48 -7.32 1.85
CA VAL A 129 -3.34 -6.70 1.15
C VAL A 129 -2.29 -6.36 2.21
N GLU A 130 -1.03 -6.37 1.83
CA GLU A 130 0.09 -6.03 2.70
C GLU A 130 0.29 -4.52 2.76
N ILE A 131 0.65 -4.03 3.94
CA ILE A 131 0.84 -2.63 4.31
C ILE A 131 1.98 -1.99 3.55
N MET A 132 2.80 -2.77 2.84
CA MET A 132 3.90 -2.32 1.99
C MET A 132 3.43 -1.44 0.83
N ALA A 133 2.43 -1.89 0.06
CA ALA A 133 1.96 -1.20 -1.14
C ALA A 133 0.43 -1.04 -1.24
N PRO A 134 -0.32 -0.73 -0.16
CA PRO A 134 -1.76 -0.61 -0.22
C PRO A 134 -2.18 0.67 -0.96
N VAL A 135 -3.33 0.56 -1.59
CA VAL A 135 -4.09 1.63 -2.22
C VAL A 135 -5.52 1.57 -1.68
N PHE A 136 -5.98 2.69 -1.14
CA PHE A 136 -7.29 2.82 -0.53
C PHE A 136 -8.16 3.73 -1.39
N SER A 137 -9.44 3.40 -1.53
CA SER A 137 -10.44 4.39 -1.91
C SER A 137 -10.55 5.46 -0.82
N ARG A 138 -11.11 6.60 -1.17
CA ARG A 138 -11.39 7.69 -0.23
C ARG A 138 -12.17 7.23 1.02
N ASP A 139 -13.20 6.42 0.81
CA ASP A 139 -14.06 5.94 1.89
C ASP A 139 -13.36 4.91 2.77
N ALA A 140 -12.63 3.97 2.15
CA ALA A 140 -11.83 3.00 2.88
C ALA A 140 -10.74 3.71 3.71
N TRP A 141 -10.04 4.70 3.13
CA TRP A 141 -9.03 5.47 3.84
C TRP A 141 -9.59 6.21 5.05
N ARG A 142 -10.80 6.78 4.95
CA ARG A 142 -11.46 7.45 6.09
C ARG A 142 -11.60 6.51 7.28
N CYS A 143 -12.00 5.27 7.05
CA CYS A 143 -12.05 4.26 8.12
C CYS A 143 -10.65 3.84 8.59
N VAL A 144 -9.74 3.50 7.68
CA VAL A 144 -8.38 3.03 8.00
C VAL A 144 -7.61 4.06 8.82
N TRP A 145 -7.74 5.34 8.48
CA TRP A 145 -7.11 6.43 9.23
C TRP A 145 -7.52 6.45 10.71
N HIS A 146 -8.77 6.13 11.03
CA HIS A 146 -9.25 6.03 12.41
C HIS A 146 -8.78 4.75 13.12
N MET A 147 -8.45 3.69 12.37
CA MET A 147 -7.85 2.49 12.95
C MET A 147 -6.40 2.72 13.37
N ILE A 148 -5.65 3.53 12.62
CA ILE A 148 -4.25 3.86 12.92
C ILE A 148 -4.20 4.66 14.24
N GLN A 149 -3.52 4.08 15.24
CA GLN A 149 -3.29 4.72 16.54
C GLN A 149 -2.19 5.78 16.44
N ASN A 150 -2.25 6.81 17.29
CA ASN A 150 -1.28 7.92 17.26
C ASN A 150 0.12 7.53 17.74
N ASP A 151 0.20 6.48 18.56
CA ASP A 151 1.40 5.86 19.14
C ASP A 151 1.87 4.65 18.34
N LEU A 152 1.25 4.37 17.18
CA LEU A 152 1.62 3.24 16.33
C LEU A 152 3.05 3.45 15.81
N VAL A 153 4.00 2.76 16.43
CA VAL A 153 5.42 2.80 16.04
C VAL A 153 5.64 2.05 14.73
N HIS A 154 4.87 0.99 14.45
CA HIS A 154 4.92 0.22 13.20
C HIS A 154 3.55 -0.31 12.77
N GLY A 155 3.36 -0.56 11.47
CA GLY A 155 2.08 -1.00 10.90
C GLY A 155 1.71 -2.48 11.12
N TRP A 156 2.59 -3.31 11.69
CA TRP A 156 2.37 -4.77 11.78
C TRP A 156 1.02 -5.13 12.39
N GLY A 157 0.27 -5.97 11.67
CA GLY A 157 -1.06 -6.42 12.06
C GLY A 157 -2.20 -5.54 11.55
N LEU A 158 -1.91 -4.32 11.05
CA LEU A 158 -2.91 -3.47 10.38
C LEU A 158 -3.50 -4.19 9.16
N ASP A 159 -2.68 -4.94 8.42
CA ASP A 159 -3.06 -5.77 7.26
C ASP A 159 -4.29 -6.64 7.51
N PHE A 160 -4.31 -7.29 8.68
CA PHE A 160 -5.38 -8.19 9.10
C PHE A 160 -6.65 -7.43 9.52
N ALA A 161 -6.51 -6.16 9.89
CA ALA A 161 -7.59 -5.29 10.30
C ALA A 161 -8.23 -4.53 9.14
N LEU A 162 -7.54 -4.33 8.01
CA LEU A 162 -8.04 -3.56 6.84
C LEU A 162 -9.43 -4.00 6.37
N ARG A 163 -9.72 -5.31 6.44
CA ARG A 163 -11.03 -5.88 6.09
C ARG A 163 -12.21 -5.26 6.86
N LYS A 164 -11.98 -4.69 8.05
CA LYS A 164 -13.03 -4.08 8.87
C LYS A 164 -13.59 -2.79 8.27
N CYS A 165 -12.90 -2.20 7.29
CA CYS A 165 -13.28 -0.94 6.67
C CYS A 165 -14.10 -1.09 5.38
N VAL A 166 -14.40 -2.32 4.96
CA VAL A 166 -15.09 -2.59 3.70
C VAL A 166 -16.00 -3.81 3.83
N GLU A 167 -17.20 -3.73 3.25
CA GLU A 167 -18.20 -4.82 3.26
C GLU A 167 -18.79 -5.05 1.84
N PRO A 168 -18.84 -6.30 1.33
CA PRO A 168 -18.17 -7.49 1.84
C PRO A 168 -16.66 -7.47 1.50
N ALA A 169 -15.81 -7.64 2.51
CA ALA A 169 -14.36 -7.42 2.37
C ALA A 169 -13.69 -8.32 1.32
N HIS A 170 -14.07 -9.60 1.25
CA HIS A 170 -13.46 -10.57 0.32
C HIS A 170 -13.81 -10.30 -1.16
N GLU A 171 -14.83 -9.48 -1.45
CA GLU A 171 -15.17 -9.09 -2.82
C GLU A 171 -14.57 -7.74 -3.22
N LYS A 172 -14.21 -6.91 -2.25
CA LYS A 172 -13.78 -5.52 -2.47
C LYS A 172 -12.32 -5.26 -2.13
N ILE A 173 -11.63 -6.27 -1.60
CA ILE A 173 -10.20 -6.23 -1.34
C ILE A 173 -9.51 -7.26 -2.22
N GLY A 174 -8.45 -6.83 -2.93
CA GLY A 174 -7.74 -7.73 -3.84
C GLY A 174 -6.48 -7.14 -4.43
N VAL A 175 -5.80 -7.98 -5.19
CA VAL A 175 -4.54 -7.67 -5.86
C VAL A 175 -4.80 -7.46 -7.34
N VAL A 176 -4.23 -6.40 -7.89
CA VAL A 176 -4.27 -6.11 -9.33
C VAL A 176 -3.03 -6.72 -9.97
N ASP A 177 -3.20 -7.85 -10.65
CA ASP A 177 -2.09 -8.65 -11.20
C ASP A 177 -1.54 -8.09 -12.52
N ALA A 178 -2.39 -7.44 -13.31
CA ALA A 178 -2.00 -6.85 -14.58
C ALA A 178 -1.09 -5.62 -14.42
N GLN A 179 -0.94 -5.10 -13.19
CA GLN A 179 -0.07 -3.98 -12.84
C GLN A 179 0.72 -4.40 -11.60
N TRP A 180 2.02 -4.60 -11.73
CA TRP A 180 2.81 -5.23 -10.68
C TRP A 180 4.07 -4.43 -10.36
N ILE A 181 4.60 -4.71 -9.18
CA ILE A 181 5.79 -4.07 -8.64
C ILE A 181 6.79 -5.13 -8.15
N VAL A 182 8.03 -4.69 -7.92
CA VAL A 182 9.11 -5.52 -7.42
C VAL A 182 9.55 -5.00 -6.05
N HIS A 183 9.47 -5.84 -5.01
CA HIS A 183 10.01 -5.50 -3.70
C HIS A 183 11.54 -5.65 -3.74
N GLN A 184 12.28 -4.55 -3.58
CA GLN A 184 13.73 -4.55 -3.70
C GLN A 184 14.41 -5.02 -2.41
N SER A 185 13.76 -4.85 -1.25
CA SER A 185 14.26 -5.24 0.08
C SER A 185 15.53 -4.49 0.45
N VAL A 186 15.52 -3.17 0.21
CA VAL A 186 16.64 -2.26 0.49
C VAL A 186 16.39 -1.62 1.87
N PRO A 187 17.21 -1.90 2.90
CA PRO A 187 17.01 -1.32 4.22
C PRO A 187 17.25 0.20 4.20
N SER A 188 16.26 1.00 4.62
CA SER A 188 16.33 2.47 4.64
C SER A 188 16.71 3.07 6.01
N LEU A 189 16.36 2.41 7.12
CA LEU A 189 16.53 2.94 8.48
C LEU A 189 17.73 2.38 9.27
N GLY A 190 18.53 1.48 8.67
CA GLY A 190 19.51 0.67 9.42
C GLY A 190 20.64 1.44 10.12
N ASN A 191 20.97 2.65 9.69
CA ASN A 191 22.15 3.41 10.16
C ASN A 191 21.82 4.75 10.83
N GLN A 192 20.55 5.00 11.19
CA GLN A 192 20.18 6.24 11.88
C GLN A 192 20.48 6.13 13.39
N VAL A 193 21.67 6.57 13.81
CA VAL A 193 22.06 6.79 15.23
C VAL A 193 21.23 7.92 15.83
#